data_AF-A0A6G3WJP2-F1
#
_entry.id   AF-A0A6G3WJP2-F1
#
_cell.length_a   1.000
_cell.length_b   1.000
_cell.length_c   1.000
_cell.angle_alpha   90.00
_cell.angle_beta   90.00
_cell.angle_gamma   90.00
#
_symmetry.space_group_name_H-M   'P 1'
#
loop_
_entity.id
_entity.type
_entity.pdbx_description
1 polymer ?
#
loop_
_entity_poly.entity_id
_entity_poly.type
_entity_poly.pdbx_seq_one_letter_code
_entity_poly.pdbx_strand_id
1 'polypeptide(L)'
;PEPAAVAIFAGDHGVHAQGVTAWPQEVTAQMVANFLGGGAVCNAFAAQVGAEVCVVDVGVATDLPATPGLLPRKVRPGTADFTTGPALAREEVLAAIEVG
;
A
#
# COMPACT_ATOMS: atom_id res chain seq x y z
N PRO A 1 -14.50 -8.36 -23.83
CA PRO A 1 -13.98 -7.40 -22.82
C PRO A 1 -12.97 -8.12 -21.93
N GLU A 2 -11.73 -7.64 -21.87
CA GLU A 2 -10.80 -8.08 -20.84
C GLU A 2 -11.31 -7.59 -19.48
N PRO A 3 -11.26 -8.41 -18.42
CA PRO A 3 -11.68 -7.97 -17.10
C PRO A 3 -10.79 -6.82 -16.62
N ALA A 4 -11.40 -5.73 -16.15
CA ALA A 4 -10.69 -4.61 -15.55
C ALA A 4 -10.21 -4.97 -14.13
N ALA A 5 -9.11 -4.38 -13.68
CA ALA A 5 -8.59 -4.56 -12.33
C ALA A 5 -8.10 -3.24 -11.74
N VAL A 6 -8.19 -3.11 -10.42
CA VAL A 6 -7.64 -2.02 -9.61
C VAL A 6 -6.56 -2.60 -8.71
N ALA A 7 -5.31 -2.19 -8.93
CA ALA A 7 -4.20 -2.51 -8.07
C ALA A 7 -3.96 -1.37 -7.06
N ILE A 8 -4.04 -1.68 -5.77
CA ILE A 8 -3.77 -0.74 -4.68
C ILE A 8 -2.39 -1.04 -4.12
N PHE A 9 -1.42 -0.17 -4.39
CA PHE A 9 -0.08 -0.28 -3.84
C PHE A 9 -0.02 0.44 -2.50
N ALA A 10 0.23 -0.31 -1.42
CA ALA A 10 0.27 0.20 -0.06
C ALA A 10 1.71 0.33 0.44
N GLY A 11 2.02 1.50 1.02
CA GLY A 11 3.31 1.80 1.62
C GLY A 11 3.22 2.93 2.63
N ASP A 12 4.06 2.88 3.65
CA ASP A 12 4.17 3.91 4.68
C ASP A 12 5.33 4.86 4.40
N HIS A 13 5.28 6.05 5.00
CA HIS A 13 6.27 7.09 4.78
C HIS A 13 6.90 7.57 6.10
N GLY A 14 8.23 7.53 6.19
CA GLY A 14 8.97 7.97 7.38
C GLY A 14 8.77 9.45 7.72
N VAL A 15 8.40 10.30 6.75
CA VAL A 15 8.05 11.71 7.01
C VAL A 15 6.82 11.86 7.93
N HIS A 16 6.05 10.78 8.17
CA HIS A 16 5.02 10.74 9.21
C HIS A 16 5.54 11.24 10.57
N ALA A 17 6.82 10.96 10.89
CA ALA A 17 7.48 11.43 12.12
C ALA A 17 7.49 12.96 12.29
N GLN A 18 7.31 13.72 11.20
CA GLN A 18 7.25 15.19 11.21
C GLN A 18 5.83 15.73 11.50
N GLY A 19 4.85 14.87 11.80
CA GLY A 19 3.49 15.30 12.14
C GLY A 19 2.72 15.89 10.97
N VAL A 20 3.02 15.46 9.73
CA VAL A 20 2.41 15.98 8.49
C VAL A 20 0.92 15.60 8.32
N THR A 21 0.40 14.72 9.18
CA THR A 21 -0.99 14.26 9.18
C THR A 21 -1.46 14.01 10.61
N ALA A 22 -2.77 14.16 10.85
CA ALA A 22 -3.39 13.82 12.13
C ALA A 22 -3.70 12.32 12.27
N TRP A 23 -3.59 11.55 11.17
CA TRP A 23 -3.86 10.12 11.18
C TRP A 23 -2.66 9.33 11.73
N PRO A 24 -2.87 8.36 12.63
CA PRO A 24 -1.83 7.43 13.06
C PRO A 24 -1.27 6.62 11.87
N GLN A 25 0.01 6.26 11.91
CA GLN A 25 0.66 5.51 10.84
C GLN A 25 0.03 4.12 10.62
N GLU A 26 -0.48 3.48 11.67
CA GLU A 26 -1.18 2.20 11.61
C GLU A 26 -2.44 2.19 10.74
N VAL A 27 -2.98 3.37 10.39
CA VAL A 27 -4.13 3.50 9.48
C VAL A 27 -3.86 2.86 8.13
N THR A 28 -2.59 2.86 7.66
CA THR A 28 -2.21 2.17 6.42
C THR A 28 -2.56 0.69 6.47
N ALA A 29 -2.18 -0.02 7.54
CA ALA A 29 -2.49 -1.44 7.71
C ALA A 29 -4.00 -1.68 7.90
N GLN A 30 -4.68 -0.80 8.64
CA GLN A 30 -6.13 -0.87 8.82
C GLN A 30 -6.88 -0.70 7.49
N MET A 31 -6.42 0.20 6.63
CA MET A 31 -6.99 0.40 5.30
C MET A 31 -6.72 -0.77 4.36
N VAL A 32 -5.53 -1.39 4.44
CA VAL A 32 -5.26 -2.64 3.71
C VAL A 32 -6.26 -3.72 4.13
N ALA A 33 -6.49 -3.93 5.42
CA ALA A 33 -7.51 -4.86 5.89
C ALA A 33 -8.91 -4.49 5.38
N ASN A 34 -9.25 -3.19 5.34
CA ASN A 34 -10.52 -2.71 4.80
C ASN A 34 -10.69 -2.98 3.30
N PHE A 35 -9.63 -2.79 2.50
CA PHE A 35 -9.64 -3.12 1.06
C PHE A 35 -9.83 -4.61 0.82
N LEU A 36 -9.11 -5.45 1.56
CA LEU A 36 -9.19 -6.92 1.47
C LEU A 36 -10.55 -7.43 1.95
N GLY A 37 -11.16 -6.77 2.94
CA GLY A 37 -12.50 -7.05 3.43
C GLY A 37 -13.63 -6.52 2.54
N GLY A 38 -13.32 -5.79 1.46
CA GLY A 38 -14.33 -5.23 0.55
C GLY A 38 -15.08 -4.01 1.09
N GLY A 39 -14.64 -3.41 2.20
CA GLY A 39 -15.36 -2.36 2.93
C GLY A 39 -14.98 -0.92 2.54
N ALA A 40 -13.97 -0.73 1.70
CA ALA A 40 -13.56 0.61 1.30
C ALA A 40 -14.38 1.16 0.13
N VAL A 41 -14.41 2.49 0.00
CA VAL A 41 -15.05 3.18 -1.12
C VAL A 41 -14.52 2.69 -2.48
N CYS A 42 -13.23 2.38 -2.58
CA CYS A 42 -12.63 1.80 -3.77
C CYS A 42 -13.30 0.47 -4.16
N ASN A 43 -13.63 -0.38 -3.19
CA ASN A 43 -14.31 -1.65 -3.44
C ASN A 43 -15.71 -1.42 -4.02
N ALA A 44 -16.45 -0.44 -3.49
CA ALA A 44 -17.78 -0.09 -4.00
C ALA A 44 -17.73 0.36 -5.47
N PHE A 45 -16.78 1.22 -5.85
CA PHE A 45 -16.61 1.64 -7.24
C PHE A 45 -16.16 0.51 -8.16
N ALA A 46 -15.19 -0.30 -7.71
CA ALA A 46 -14.71 -1.45 -8.48
C ALA A 46 -15.85 -2.44 -8.76
N ALA A 47 -16.68 -2.76 -7.76
CA ALA A 47 -17.84 -3.62 -7.91
C ALA A 47 -18.85 -3.07 -8.93
N GLN A 48 -19.08 -1.76 -8.96
CA GLN A 48 -20.01 -1.13 -9.89
C GLN A 48 -19.59 -1.26 -11.36
N VAL A 49 -18.29 -1.38 -11.63
CA VAL A 49 -17.75 -1.53 -13.00
C VAL A 49 -17.28 -2.96 -13.30
N GLY A 50 -17.48 -3.91 -12.37
CA GLY A 50 -17.03 -5.29 -12.50
C GLY A 50 -15.51 -5.45 -12.50
N ALA A 51 -14.78 -4.56 -11.82
CA ALA A 51 -13.33 -4.64 -11.66
C ALA A 51 -12.93 -5.39 -10.38
N GLU A 52 -11.87 -6.20 -10.48
CA GLU A 52 -11.27 -6.86 -9.32
C GLU A 52 -10.37 -5.88 -8.54
N VAL A 53 -10.38 -5.94 -7.21
CA VAL A 53 -9.45 -5.17 -6.36
C VAL A 53 -8.36 -6.09 -5.84
N CYS A 54 -7.11 -5.77 -6.13
CA CYS A 54 -5.93 -6.43 -5.58
C CYS A 54 -5.11 -5.43 -4.76
N VAL A 55 -4.62 -5.84 -3.60
CA VAL A 55 -3.75 -5.01 -2.77
C VAL A 55 -2.33 -5.54 -2.86
N VAL A 56 -1.39 -4.66 -3.17
CA VAL A 56 0.04 -4.95 -3.25
C VAL A 56 0.73 -4.24 -2.08
N ASP A 57 1.21 -5.00 -1.12
CA ASP A 57 2.03 -4.45 -0.05
C ASP A 57 3.46 -4.26 -0.57
N VAL A 58 3.82 -3.01 -0.89
CA VAL A 58 5.16 -2.64 -1.35
C VAL A 58 6.01 -2.09 -0.22
N GLY A 59 5.38 -1.53 0.81
CA GLY A 59 6.13 -0.97 1.92
C GLY A 59 5.34 -0.57 3.15
N VAL A 60 4.28 -1.32 3.51
CA VAL A 60 3.57 -1.05 4.78
C VAL A 60 4.54 -1.26 5.95
N ALA A 61 4.55 -0.37 6.93
CA ALA A 61 5.50 -0.41 8.04
C ALA A 61 5.26 -1.62 8.96
N THR A 62 4.00 -2.04 9.08
CA THR A 62 3.58 -3.20 9.86
C THR A 62 3.54 -4.47 9.00
N ASP A 63 3.83 -5.62 9.61
CA ASP A 63 3.62 -6.93 8.99
C ASP A 63 2.14 -7.21 8.80
N LEU A 64 1.77 -7.65 7.60
CA LEU A 64 0.39 -7.95 7.24
C LEU A 64 0.17 -9.46 7.21
N PRO A 65 -0.91 -9.98 7.82
CA PRO A 65 -1.22 -11.40 7.76
C PRO A 65 -1.56 -11.82 6.33
N ALA A 66 -1.11 -13.02 5.95
CA ALA A 66 -1.45 -13.59 4.65
C ALA A 66 -2.97 -13.70 4.50
N THR A 67 -3.50 -12.99 3.49
CA THR A 67 -4.94 -12.83 3.27
C THR A 67 -5.20 -12.94 1.76
N PRO A 68 -6.25 -13.66 1.31
CA PRO A 68 -6.62 -13.66 -0.11
C PRO A 68 -6.77 -12.25 -0.68
N GLY A 69 -6.21 -12.01 -1.88
CA GLY A 69 -6.20 -10.69 -2.51
C GLY A 69 -5.03 -9.77 -2.10
N LEU A 70 -4.22 -10.18 -1.12
CA LEU A 70 -2.98 -9.49 -0.75
C LEU A 70 -1.79 -10.11 -1.49
N LEU A 71 -1.06 -9.28 -2.24
CA LEU A 71 0.24 -9.62 -2.81
C LEU A 71 1.36 -9.13 -1.87
N PRO A 72 2.08 -10.03 -1.19
CA PRO A 72 3.21 -9.66 -0.35
C PRO A 72 4.42 -9.38 -1.25
N ARG A 73 4.72 -8.10 -1.47
CA ARG A 73 5.82 -7.62 -2.32
C ARG A 73 6.63 -6.53 -1.61
N LYS A 74 6.68 -6.60 -0.28
CA LYS A 74 7.26 -5.56 0.57
C LYS A 74 8.74 -5.42 0.28
N VAL A 75 9.16 -4.25 -0.21
CA VAL A 75 10.56 -3.91 -0.45
C VAL A 75 11.25 -3.58 0.87
N ARG A 76 10.56 -2.81 1.73
CA ARG A 76 11.01 -2.43 3.08
C ARG A 76 9.81 -1.95 3.93
N PRO A 77 9.90 -1.95 5.27
CA PRO A 77 8.84 -1.39 6.12
C PRO A 77 8.89 0.15 6.13
N GLY A 78 8.10 0.78 5.26
CA GLY A 78 8.03 2.23 5.09
C GLY A 78 9.29 2.86 4.50
N THR A 79 9.14 4.03 3.89
CA THR A 79 10.29 4.85 3.48
C THR A 79 10.99 5.46 4.70
N ALA A 80 12.26 5.87 4.55
CA ALA A 80 12.88 6.78 5.50
C ALA A 80 12.22 8.17 5.47
N ASP A 81 12.51 9.00 6.47
CA ASP A 81 12.10 10.40 6.50
C ASP A 81 12.97 11.24 5.54
N PHE A 82 12.34 11.71 4.47
CA PHE A 82 13.05 12.45 3.42
C PHE A 82 13.61 13.80 3.89
N THR A 83 13.14 14.32 5.03
CA THR A 83 13.62 15.59 5.59
C THR A 83 15.00 15.43 6.23
N THR A 84 15.43 14.20 6.49
CA THR A 84 16.70 13.85 7.13
C THR A 84 17.69 13.15 6.18
N GLY A 85 17.25 12.76 4.99
CA GLY A 85 18.04 12.03 4.01
C GLY A 85 17.18 11.48 2.88
N PRO A 86 17.70 10.61 2.00
CA PRO A 86 16.88 9.97 0.96
C PRO A 86 15.79 9.07 1.57
N ALA A 87 14.58 9.11 1.01
CA ALA A 87 13.47 8.23 1.41
C ALA A 87 13.75 6.74 1.14
N LEU A 88 14.47 6.46 0.06
CA LEU A 88 14.81 5.12 -0.44
C LEU A 88 16.23 5.13 -1.01
N ALA A 89 16.92 3.99 -0.89
CA ALA A 89 18.10 3.72 -1.69
C ALA A 89 17.72 3.48 -3.16
N ARG A 90 18.66 3.63 -4.09
CA ARG A 90 18.36 3.49 -5.52
C ARG A 90 17.89 2.08 -5.87
N GLU A 91 18.44 1.08 -5.22
CA GLU A 91 18.09 -0.33 -5.38
C GLU A 91 16.67 -0.60 -4.89
N GLU A 92 16.26 0.03 -3.77
CA GLU A 92 14.89 -0.05 -3.25
C GLU A 92 13.88 0.62 -4.20
N VAL A 93 14.27 1.72 -4.85
CA VAL A 93 13.43 2.36 -5.89
C VAL A 93 13.24 1.43 -7.09
N LEU A 94 14.31 0.80 -7.57
CA LEU A 94 14.23 -0.13 -8.70
C LEU A 94 13.37 -1.35 -8.34
N ALA A 95 13.57 -1.92 -7.16
CA ALA A 95 12.76 -3.03 -6.66
C ALA A 95 11.28 -2.65 -6.55
N ALA A 96 10.96 -1.45 -6.06
CA ALA A 96 9.57 -0.99 -5.98
C ALA A 96 8.92 -0.79 -7.36
N ILE A 97 9.67 -0.30 -8.35
CA ILE A 97 9.19 -0.18 -9.74
C ILE A 97 8.94 -1.55 -10.37
N GLU A 98 9.81 -2.53 -10.11
CA GLU A 98 9.65 -3.89 -10.65
C GLU A 98 8.44 -4.64 -10.08
N VAL A 99 7.89 -4.21 -8.96
CA VAL A 99 6.67 -4.79 -8.37
C VAL A 99 5.42 -4.47 -9.20
N GLY A 100 5.36 -3.34 -9.89
CA GLY A 100 4.22 -2.96 -10.74
C GLY A 100 4.17 -1.50 -11.14
#